data_AF-A0AAW6YJZ3-F1
#
_entry.id   AF-A0AAW6YJZ3-F1
#
_cell.length_a   1.000
_cell.length_b   1.000
_cell.length_c   1.000
_cell.angle_alpha   90.00
_cell.angle_beta   90.00
_cell.angle_gamma   90.00
#
_symmetry.space_group_name_H-M   'P 1'
#
loop_
_entity.id
_entity.type
_entity.pdbx_description
1 polymer ?
#
loop_
_entity_poly.entity_id
_entity_poly.type
_entity_poly.pdbx_seq_one_letter_code
_entity_poly.pdbx_strand_id
1 'polypeptide(L)'
;MQSQVHYLVNPNQTQVIFSKILTKVITLYQRFVPNEVRNRRNIYLQKQPSVVMITSYLWAVQEGYRTASAIYRAIHHNLFPNSSPERSRFCRIFPNLAQSIQRMRYFMVLDLCQTCSFGLIDSFPCALCQRVPTLLSDIGYNATKKVHYYGIKFSILVSDSGFPIDYVVTPASISDGQFIFELLEKSPLYHLQR
;
A
#
# COMPACT_ATOMS: atom_id res chain seq x y z
N MET A 1 14.01 -50.05 7.76
CA MET A 1 14.90 -49.07 8.43
C MET A 1 14.74 -47.74 7.72
N GLN A 2 14.36 -46.71 8.48
CA GLN A 2 14.02 -45.37 8.01
C GLN A 2 15.23 -44.69 7.35
N SER A 3 15.08 -44.16 6.14
CA SER A 3 15.86 -43.02 5.70
C SER A 3 14.93 -41.81 5.66
N GLN A 4 15.09 -40.98 6.68
CA GLN A 4 14.36 -39.73 6.86
C GLN A 4 14.55 -38.83 5.64
N VAL A 5 13.42 -38.42 5.08
CA VAL A 5 13.32 -37.46 3.98
C VAL A 5 13.90 -36.13 4.45
N HIS A 6 15.06 -35.76 3.92
CA HIS A 6 15.54 -34.38 3.96
C HIS A 6 14.59 -33.51 3.11
N TYR A 7 13.50 -33.03 3.72
CA TYR A 7 12.77 -31.88 3.19
C TYR A 7 13.66 -30.64 3.39
N LEU A 8 14.59 -30.44 2.46
CA LEU A 8 15.28 -29.17 2.31
C LEU A 8 14.21 -28.13 1.96
N VAL A 9 13.84 -27.32 2.95
CA VAL A 9 12.95 -26.17 2.80
C VAL A 9 13.56 -25.26 1.74
N ASN A 10 13.01 -25.32 0.53
CA ASN A 10 13.41 -24.43 -0.55
C ASN A 10 12.75 -23.06 -0.25
N PRO A 11 13.52 -22.02 0.11
CA PRO A 11 12.98 -20.73 0.56
C PRO A 11 12.17 -19.99 -0.51
N ASN A 12 12.23 -20.45 -1.77
CA ASN A 12 11.48 -19.94 -2.92
C ASN A 12 10.14 -20.65 -3.16
N GLN A 13 9.69 -21.54 -2.28
CA GLN A 13 8.36 -22.14 -2.42
C GLN A 13 7.28 -21.09 -2.14
N THR A 14 6.39 -20.87 -3.12
CA THR A 14 5.21 -19.97 -3.04
C THR A 14 4.45 -20.10 -1.72
N GLN A 15 4.31 -21.33 -1.21
CA GLN A 15 3.62 -21.60 0.05
C GLN A 15 4.35 -21.02 1.28
N VAL A 16 5.68 -21.04 1.30
CA VAL A 16 6.50 -20.47 2.38
C VAL A 16 6.37 -18.95 2.40
N ILE A 17 6.50 -18.32 1.23
CA ILE A 17 6.33 -16.87 1.08
C ILE A 17 4.90 -16.47 1.50
N PHE A 18 3.89 -17.17 0.98
CA PHE A 18 2.50 -16.93 1.32
C PHE A 18 2.24 -17.06 2.83
N SER A 19 2.78 -18.10 3.49
CA SER A 19 2.62 -18.31 4.93
C SER A 19 3.25 -17.19 5.77
N LYS A 20 4.43 -16.69 5.36
CA LYS A 20 5.08 -15.54 6.00
C LYS A 20 4.23 -14.27 5.88
N ILE A 21 3.68 -14.00 4.69
CA ILE A 21 2.79 -12.85 4.47
C ILE A 21 1.51 -13.03 5.30
N LEU A 22 0.92 -14.22 5.30
CA LEU A 22 -0.32 -14.52 6.01
C LEU A 22 -0.19 -14.24 7.51
N THR A 23 0.90 -14.68 8.12
CA THR A 23 1.17 -14.47 9.56
C THR A 23 1.21 -12.98 9.90
N LYS A 24 1.88 -12.17 9.07
CA LYS A 24 1.92 -10.71 9.23
C LYS A 24 0.54 -10.08 9.04
N VAL A 25 -0.18 -10.48 7.99
CA VAL A 25 -1.53 -9.98 7.69
C VAL A 25 -2.50 -10.31 8.82
N ILE A 26 -2.49 -11.52 9.38
CA ILE A 26 -3.34 -11.90 10.51
C ILE A 26 -3.09 -10.96 11.69
N THR A 27 -1.82 -10.75 12.05
CA THR A 27 -1.42 -9.90 13.18
C THR A 27 -1.92 -8.46 12.97
N LEU A 28 -1.65 -7.87 11.80
CA LEU A 28 -2.07 -6.50 11.48
C LEU A 28 -3.59 -6.37 11.37
N TYR A 29 -4.27 -7.38 10.82
CA TYR A 29 -5.72 -7.37 10.65
C TYR A 29 -6.44 -7.46 11.99
N GLN A 30 -5.95 -8.29 12.91
CA GLN A 30 -6.51 -8.39 14.26
C GLN A 30 -6.28 -7.12 15.08
N ARG A 31 -5.11 -6.48 14.91
CA ARG A 31 -4.73 -5.28 15.65
C ARG A 31 -5.43 -4.01 15.16
N PHE A 32 -5.54 -3.83 13.84
CA PHE A 32 -5.94 -2.53 13.26
C PHE A 32 -7.30 -2.50 12.59
N VAL A 33 -7.92 -3.66 12.27
CA VAL A 33 -9.24 -3.68 11.61
C VAL A 33 -10.36 -3.78 12.67
N PRO A 34 -11.35 -2.89 12.66
CA PRO A 34 -12.42 -2.87 13.65
C PRO A 34 -13.27 -4.15 13.67
N ASN A 35 -13.85 -4.48 14.82
CA ASN A 35 -14.69 -5.67 14.99
C ASN A 35 -15.90 -5.68 14.06
N GLU A 36 -16.45 -4.51 13.76
CA GLU A 36 -17.62 -4.32 12.90
C GLU A 36 -17.32 -4.76 11.45
N VAL A 37 -16.07 -4.56 11.00
CA VAL A 37 -15.60 -4.97 9.67
C VAL A 37 -15.24 -6.46 9.65
N ARG A 38 -14.65 -6.96 10.74
CA ARG A 38 -14.28 -8.38 10.93
C ARG A 38 -15.52 -9.27 11.01
N ASN A 39 -16.53 -8.83 11.74
CA ASN A 39 -17.78 -9.53 12.03
C ASN A 39 -18.95 -8.95 11.22
N ARG A 40 -18.66 -8.46 10.01
CA ARG A 40 -19.68 -7.90 9.12
C ARG A 40 -20.79 -8.90 8.81
N ARG A 41 -21.96 -8.38 8.44
CA ARG A 41 -23.10 -9.20 8.02
C ARG A 41 -22.68 -10.22 6.94
N ASN A 42 -23.21 -11.43 7.04
CA ASN A 42 -22.98 -12.53 6.10
C ASN A 42 -21.52 -13.05 6.04
N ILE A 43 -20.70 -12.82 7.08
CA ILE A 43 -19.32 -13.33 7.12
C ILE A 43 -19.23 -14.85 6.96
N TYR A 44 -20.22 -15.59 7.48
CA TYR A 44 -20.31 -17.05 7.38
C TYR A 44 -20.54 -17.57 5.95
N LEU A 45 -20.97 -16.73 5.01
CA LEU A 45 -21.14 -17.08 3.59
C LEU A 45 -19.86 -16.90 2.76
N GLN A 46 -18.76 -16.45 3.38
CA GLN A 46 -17.53 -16.13 2.67
C GLN A 46 -16.78 -17.41 2.28
N LYS A 47 -16.49 -17.58 0.97
CA LYS A 47 -15.72 -18.73 0.44
C LYS A 47 -14.27 -18.78 0.94
N GLN A 48 -13.66 -17.63 1.20
CA GLN A 48 -12.26 -17.50 1.62
C GLN A 48 -12.11 -16.37 2.63
N PRO A 49 -11.51 -16.56 3.82
CA PRO A 49 -11.39 -15.53 4.84
C PRO A 49 -10.75 -14.22 4.35
N SER A 50 -11.13 -13.09 4.94
CA SER A 50 -10.63 -11.76 4.52
C SER A 50 -9.10 -11.66 4.57
N VAL A 51 -8.48 -12.22 5.61
CA VAL A 51 -7.01 -12.27 5.76
C VAL A 51 -6.33 -13.09 4.65
N VAL A 52 -6.95 -14.19 4.22
CA VAL A 52 -6.45 -15.02 3.13
C VAL A 52 -6.53 -14.25 1.82
N MET A 53 -7.67 -13.61 1.54
CA MET A 53 -7.86 -12.78 0.33
C MET A 53 -6.87 -11.62 0.24
N ILE A 54 -6.63 -10.92 1.36
CA ILE A 54 -5.62 -9.85 1.43
C ILE A 54 -4.23 -10.42 1.18
N THR A 55 -3.88 -11.53 1.82
CA THR A 55 -2.57 -12.20 1.63
C THR A 55 -2.36 -12.60 0.17
N SER A 56 -3.37 -13.19 -0.48
CA SER A 56 -3.30 -13.57 -1.90
C SER A 56 -3.12 -12.38 -2.83
N TYR A 57 -3.76 -11.26 -2.52
CA TYR A 57 -3.54 -10.03 -3.26
C TYR A 57 -2.11 -9.51 -3.09
N LEU A 58 -1.61 -9.43 -1.86
CA LEU A 58 -0.25 -8.95 -1.59
C LEU A 58 0.80 -9.84 -2.24
N TRP A 59 0.61 -11.17 -2.17
CA TRP A 59 1.46 -12.13 -2.88
C TRP A 59 1.44 -11.86 -4.39
N ALA A 60 0.27 -11.74 -5.02
CA ALA A 60 0.18 -11.51 -6.47
C ALA A 60 0.83 -10.18 -6.90
N VAL A 61 0.71 -9.13 -6.09
CA VAL A 61 1.39 -7.85 -6.34
C VAL A 61 2.91 -7.99 -6.21
N GLN A 62 3.39 -8.78 -5.25
CA GLN A 62 4.81 -9.07 -5.07
C GLN A 62 5.40 -9.86 -6.24
N GLU A 63 4.63 -10.78 -6.83
CA GLU A 63 5.00 -11.50 -8.06
C GLU A 63 4.93 -10.61 -9.32
N GLY A 64 4.53 -9.34 -9.19
CA GLY A 64 4.52 -8.36 -10.28
C GLY A 64 3.21 -8.27 -11.07
N TYR A 65 2.15 -8.96 -10.67
CA TYR A 65 0.84 -8.82 -11.32
C TYR A 65 0.20 -7.47 -10.98
N ARG A 66 -0.11 -6.67 -12.01
CA ARG A 66 -0.63 -5.29 -11.84
C ARG A 66 -2.10 -5.11 -12.18
N THR A 67 -2.68 -5.97 -13.01
CA THR A 67 -4.09 -5.83 -13.42
C THR A 67 -4.98 -6.74 -12.59
N ALA A 68 -6.22 -6.31 -12.31
CA ALA A 68 -7.20 -7.13 -11.57
C ALA A 68 -7.41 -8.51 -12.23
N SER A 69 -7.38 -8.56 -13.56
CA SER A 69 -7.50 -9.80 -14.33
C SER A 69 -6.32 -10.75 -14.13
N ALA A 70 -5.09 -10.22 -14.12
CA ALA A 70 -3.88 -11.00 -13.92
C ALA A 70 -3.78 -11.49 -12.48
N ILE A 71 -4.06 -10.61 -11.51
CA ILE A 71 -4.09 -10.92 -10.08
C ILE A 71 -5.09 -12.05 -9.81
N TYR A 72 -6.33 -11.93 -10.32
CA TYR A 72 -7.34 -12.98 -10.15
C TYR A 72 -6.87 -14.33 -10.71
N ARG A 73 -6.34 -14.34 -11.94
CA ARG A 73 -5.85 -15.58 -12.57
C ARG A 73 -4.68 -16.19 -11.81
N ALA A 74 -3.73 -15.36 -11.37
CA ALA A 74 -2.59 -15.82 -10.58
C ALA A 74 -3.03 -16.47 -9.27
N ILE A 75 -3.97 -15.84 -8.55
CA ILE A 75 -4.52 -16.39 -7.29
C ILE A 75 -5.28 -17.70 -7.57
N HIS A 76 -6.12 -17.72 -8.61
CA HIS A 76 -6.89 -18.89 -8.98
C HIS A 76 -5.98 -20.07 -9.34
N HIS A 77 -4.97 -19.88 -10.20
CA HIS A 77 -4.15 -20.99 -10.67
C HIS A 77 -3.09 -21.45 -9.65
N ASN A 78 -2.46 -20.52 -8.92
CA ASN A 78 -1.30 -20.85 -8.09
C ASN A 78 -1.64 -21.09 -6.61
N LEU A 79 -2.73 -20.51 -6.10
CA LEU A 79 -3.08 -20.60 -4.68
C LEU A 79 -4.35 -21.42 -4.44
N PHE A 80 -5.41 -21.18 -5.21
CA PHE A 80 -6.74 -21.75 -4.95
C PHE A 80 -7.45 -22.26 -6.21
N PRO A 81 -6.93 -23.32 -6.85
CA PRO A 81 -7.49 -23.86 -8.10
C PRO A 81 -8.94 -24.33 -7.95
N ASN A 82 -9.32 -24.85 -6.78
CA ASN A 82 -10.64 -25.44 -6.54
C ASN A 82 -11.49 -24.69 -5.50
N SER A 83 -10.95 -23.64 -4.87
CA SER A 83 -11.57 -22.97 -3.72
C SER A 83 -11.57 -21.44 -3.81
N SER A 84 -11.18 -20.88 -4.96
CA SER A 84 -11.22 -19.44 -5.19
C SER A 84 -12.67 -18.94 -5.37
N PRO A 85 -12.97 -17.71 -4.92
CA PRO A 85 -14.22 -17.05 -5.30
C PRO A 85 -14.28 -16.84 -6.82
N GLU A 86 -15.47 -16.84 -7.40
CA GLU A 86 -15.66 -16.41 -8.78
C GLU A 86 -15.14 -14.99 -9.00
N ARG A 87 -14.65 -14.71 -10.21
CA ARG A 87 -14.11 -13.40 -10.61
C ARG A 87 -15.03 -12.23 -10.27
N SER A 88 -16.33 -12.37 -10.54
CA SER A 88 -17.33 -11.33 -10.24
C SER A 88 -17.39 -11.03 -8.74
N ARG A 89 -17.41 -12.08 -7.91
CA ARG A 89 -17.40 -11.98 -6.45
C ARG A 89 -16.06 -11.42 -5.94
N PHE A 90 -14.93 -11.82 -6.53
CA PHE A 90 -13.61 -11.26 -6.24
C PHE A 90 -13.61 -9.74 -6.42
N CYS A 91 -14.03 -9.25 -7.59
CA CYS A 91 -14.06 -7.81 -7.89
C CYS A 91 -15.00 -7.01 -6.96
N ARG A 92 -16.07 -7.62 -6.43
CA ARG A 92 -16.96 -6.96 -5.45
C ARG A 92 -16.39 -6.92 -4.04
N ILE A 93 -15.66 -7.97 -3.63
CA ILE A 93 -15.05 -8.06 -2.29
C ILE A 93 -13.82 -7.16 -2.20
N PHE A 94 -13.05 -7.06 -3.28
CA PHE A 94 -11.74 -6.42 -3.28
C PHE A 94 -11.75 -4.95 -2.82
N PRO A 95 -12.69 -4.08 -3.25
CA PRO A 95 -12.78 -2.70 -2.76
C PRO A 95 -12.96 -2.60 -1.24
N ASN A 96 -13.75 -3.50 -0.64
CA ASN A 96 -13.92 -3.53 0.82
C ASN A 96 -12.64 -3.97 1.55
N LEU A 97 -11.87 -4.88 0.93
CA LEU A 97 -10.57 -5.29 1.46
C LEU A 97 -9.51 -4.19 1.29
N ALA A 98 -9.58 -3.39 0.23
CA ALA A 98 -8.66 -2.27 0.01
C ALA A 98 -8.69 -1.26 1.17
N GLN A 99 -9.89 -0.96 1.70
CA GLN A 99 -10.02 -0.12 2.89
C GLN A 99 -9.34 -0.74 4.13
N SER A 100 -9.47 -2.06 4.30
CA SER A 100 -8.78 -2.78 5.39
C SER A 100 -7.25 -2.74 5.22
N ILE A 101 -6.75 -2.90 3.99
CA ILE A 101 -5.32 -2.80 3.66
C ILE A 101 -4.80 -1.38 3.94
N GLN A 102 -5.54 -0.35 3.49
CA GLN A 102 -5.17 1.05 3.72
C GLN A 102 -5.10 1.37 5.21
N ARG A 103 -6.07 0.91 5.99
CA ARG A 103 -6.08 1.08 7.44
C ARG A 103 -4.92 0.37 8.12
N MET A 104 -4.66 -0.90 7.79
CA MET A 104 -3.52 -1.63 8.33
C MET A 104 -2.20 -0.94 7.98
N ARG A 105 -2.04 -0.46 6.74
CA ARG A 105 -0.87 0.30 6.31
C ARG A 105 -0.69 1.57 7.14
N TYR A 106 -1.75 2.36 7.30
CA TYR A 106 -1.71 3.61 8.05
C TYR A 106 -1.22 3.41 9.49
N PHE A 107 -1.86 2.50 10.25
CA PHE A 107 -1.46 2.27 11.64
C PHE A 107 -0.10 1.56 11.77
N MET A 108 0.25 0.69 10.83
CA MET A 108 1.59 0.08 10.80
C MET A 108 2.67 1.16 10.60
N VAL A 109 2.45 2.10 9.68
CA VAL A 109 3.37 3.23 9.45
C VAL A 109 3.45 4.12 10.67
N LEU A 110 2.31 4.48 11.27
CA LEU A 110 2.30 5.26 12.51
C LEU A 110 3.13 4.60 13.62
N ASP A 111 2.94 3.30 13.86
CA ASP A 111 3.71 2.55 14.86
C ASP A 111 5.21 2.54 14.54
N LEU A 112 5.57 2.31 13.27
CA LEU A 112 6.98 2.31 12.84
C LEU A 112 7.65 3.68 12.97
N CYS A 113 6.87 4.75 12.84
CA CYS A 113 7.38 6.11 12.85
C CYS A 113 7.36 6.77 14.24
N GLN A 114 6.91 6.06 15.30
CA GLN A 114 6.96 6.56 16.68
C GLN A 114 8.38 6.80 17.19
N THR A 115 9.36 6.06 16.67
CA THR A 115 10.76 6.12 17.10
C THR A 115 11.66 6.79 16.06
N CYS A 116 11.10 7.53 15.10
CA CYS A 116 11.89 8.21 14.09
C CYS A 116 12.77 9.30 14.72
N SER A 117 14.03 9.32 14.32
CA SER A 117 14.99 10.32 14.79
C SER A 117 14.98 11.59 13.94
N PHE A 118 14.78 11.44 12.62
CA PHE A 118 14.62 12.54 11.68
C PHE A 118 13.70 12.12 10.53
N GLY A 119 13.23 13.11 9.78
CA GLY A 119 12.46 12.91 8.56
C GLY A 119 13.08 13.68 7.39
N LEU A 120 13.07 13.07 6.22
CA LEU A 120 13.47 13.69 4.96
C LEU A 120 12.24 14.18 4.22
N ILE A 121 12.26 15.44 3.79
CA ILE A 121 11.23 15.99 2.92
C ILE A 121 11.81 16.05 1.52
N ASP A 122 11.12 15.43 0.57
CA ASP A 122 11.41 15.57 -0.84
C ASP A 122 10.13 15.89 -1.60
N SER A 123 10.27 16.71 -2.65
CA SER A 123 9.17 17.18 -3.47
C SER A 123 9.46 16.87 -4.92
N PHE A 124 8.48 16.28 -5.63
CA PHE A 124 8.62 15.95 -7.03
C PHE A 124 7.39 16.37 -7.85
N PRO A 125 7.62 16.77 -9.11
CA PRO A 125 6.53 17.14 -10.00
C PRO A 125 5.75 15.91 -10.44
N CYS A 126 4.42 15.94 -10.31
CA CYS A 126 3.51 14.96 -10.88
C CYS A 126 2.79 15.58 -12.07
N ALA A 127 3.33 15.32 -13.26
CA ALA A 127 2.72 15.75 -14.51
C ALA A 127 1.42 14.96 -14.74
N LEU A 128 0.29 15.65 -14.73
CA LEU A 128 -1.01 15.05 -15.02
C LEU A 128 -1.30 15.08 -16.52
N CYS A 129 -0.86 16.14 -17.20
CA CYS A 129 -1.11 16.37 -18.62
C CYS A 129 0.09 17.06 -19.29
N GLN A 130 0.29 16.84 -20.58
CA GLN A 130 1.39 17.46 -21.34
C GLN A 130 0.98 18.70 -22.13
N ARG A 131 -0.30 18.81 -22.54
CA ARG A 131 -0.71 19.80 -23.55
C ARG A 131 -1.89 20.68 -23.15
N VAL A 132 -2.84 20.13 -22.40
CA VAL A 132 -4.07 20.84 -22.03
C VAL A 132 -4.27 20.72 -20.52
N PRO A 133 -4.49 21.82 -19.80
CA PRO A 133 -4.80 21.76 -18.38
C PRO A 133 -6.15 21.07 -18.15
N THR A 134 -6.20 20.22 -17.14
CA THR A 134 -7.43 19.69 -16.55
C THR A 134 -7.85 20.56 -15.37
N LEU A 135 -9.09 20.40 -14.88
CA LEU A 135 -9.61 21.11 -13.70
C LEU A 135 -8.71 21.01 -12.46
N LEU A 136 -7.90 19.95 -12.38
CA LEU A 136 -7.02 19.64 -11.24
C LEU A 136 -5.55 20.00 -11.48
N SER A 137 -5.19 20.51 -12.67
CA SER A 137 -3.79 20.76 -13.02
C SER A 137 -3.47 22.24 -13.05
N ASP A 138 -2.31 22.56 -12.50
CA ASP A 138 -1.69 23.88 -12.53
C ASP A 138 -0.39 23.84 -13.35
N ILE A 139 0.15 25.00 -13.71
CA ILE A 139 1.38 25.10 -14.51
C ILE A 139 2.59 25.12 -13.58
N GLY A 140 3.43 24.10 -13.70
CA GLY A 140 4.74 24.05 -13.05
C GLY A 140 5.87 24.13 -14.05
N TYR A 141 7.08 24.34 -13.54
CA TYR A 141 8.32 24.28 -14.31
C TYR A 141 9.25 23.23 -13.72
N ASN A 142 9.68 22.27 -14.55
CA ASN A 142 10.72 21.32 -14.17
C ASN A 142 12.08 21.87 -14.60
N ALA A 143 12.85 22.37 -13.64
CA ALA A 143 14.17 22.98 -13.90
C ALA A 143 15.17 22.00 -14.52
N THR A 144 15.20 20.75 -14.06
CA THR A 144 16.11 19.70 -14.57
C THR A 144 15.87 19.42 -16.05
N LYS A 145 14.60 19.34 -16.46
CA LYS A 145 14.20 19.07 -17.85
C LYS A 145 14.05 20.34 -18.68
N LYS A 146 14.09 21.52 -18.05
CA LYS A 146 13.84 22.84 -18.65
C LYS A 146 12.50 22.94 -19.39
N VAL A 147 11.44 22.31 -18.86
CA VAL A 147 10.12 22.25 -19.50
C VAL A 147 9.00 22.60 -18.52
N HIS A 148 8.00 23.31 -19.03
CA HIS A 148 6.73 23.47 -18.33
C HIS A 148 5.92 22.17 -18.37
N TYR A 149 5.15 21.93 -17.31
CA TYR A 149 4.24 20.80 -17.23
C TYR A 149 2.91 21.26 -16.61
N TYR A 150 1.83 20.58 -16.99
CA TYR A 150 0.53 20.75 -16.35
C TYR A 150 0.34 19.63 -15.33
N GLY A 151 0.23 19.97 -14.06
CA GLY A 151 0.06 18.97 -13.02
C GLY A 151 -0.01 19.53 -11.62
N ILE A 152 0.48 18.73 -10.69
CA ILE A 152 0.53 19.02 -9.26
C ILE A 152 1.94 18.71 -8.76
N LYS A 153 2.26 19.18 -7.57
CA LYS A 153 3.50 18.84 -6.88
C LYS A 153 3.15 17.97 -5.68
N PHE A 154 3.85 16.84 -5.56
CA PHE A 154 3.77 15.98 -4.39
C PHE A 154 5.00 16.22 -3.53
N SER A 155 4.75 16.40 -2.24
CA SER A 155 5.82 16.57 -1.26
C SER A 155 5.58 15.57 -0.15
N ILE A 156 6.59 14.74 0.13
CA ILE A 156 6.45 13.59 1.02
C ILE A 156 7.47 13.74 2.13
N LEU A 157 7.00 13.60 3.36
CA LEU A 157 7.83 13.40 4.54
C LEU A 157 8.08 11.90 4.72
N VAL A 158 9.34 11.50 4.67
CA VAL A 158 9.78 10.12 4.80
C VAL A 158 10.60 9.97 6.07
N SER A 159 10.40 8.89 6.81
CA SER A 159 11.22 8.57 7.98
C SER A 159 12.67 8.28 7.62
N ASP A 160 13.56 8.35 8.62
CA ASP A 160 14.91 7.79 8.59
C ASP A 160 14.98 6.30 8.16
N SER A 161 13.90 5.55 8.37
CA SER A 161 13.73 4.16 7.95
C SER A 161 13.10 3.99 6.56
N GLY A 162 12.81 5.07 5.85
CA GLY A 162 12.29 5.03 4.48
C GLY A 162 10.77 4.86 4.35
N PHE A 163 10.00 5.01 5.43
CA PHE A 163 8.54 4.95 5.41
C PHE A 163 7.92 6.33 5.21
N PRO A 164 6.93 6.49 4.30
CA PRO A 164 6.24 7.75 4.13
C PRO A 164 5.33 8.03 5.34
N ILE A 165 5.61 9.11 6.07
CA ILE A 165 4.89 9.53 7.27
C ILE A 165 3.68 10.37 6.89
N ASP A 166 3.91 11.40 6.09
CA ASP A 166 2.88 12.34 5.66
C ASP A 166 3.19 12.86 4.26
N TYR A 167 2.19 13.42 3.59
CA TYR A 167 2.36 14.03 2.29
C TYR A 167 1.41 15.22 2.11
N VAL A 168 1.86 16.21 1.34
CA VAL A 168 1.03 17.32 0.87
C VAL A 168 1.02 17.34 -0.64
N VAL A 169 -0.15 17.65 -1.19
CA VAL A 169 -0.36 17.84 -2.62
C VAL A 169 -0.65 19.31 -2.85
N THR A 170 0.18 19.97 -3.63
CA THR A 170 0.04 21.39 -3.93
C THR A 170 -0.10 21.62 -5.44
N PRO A 171 -0.70 22.76 -5.86
CA PRO A 171 -0.59 23.22 -7.23
C PRO A 171 0.87 23.30 -7.68
N ALA A 172 1.12 23.01 -8.95
CA ALA A 172 2.47 22.92 -9.49
C ALA A 172 3.27 24.24 -9.46
N SER A 173 2.59 25.39 -9.38
CA SER A 173 3.21 26.72 -9.27
C SER A 173 3.75 27.03 -7.86
N ILE A 174 3.34 26.29 -6.82
CA ILE A 174 3.75 26.55 -5.44
C ILE A 174 5.21 26.13 -5.22
N SER A 175 5.98 27.00 -4.54
CA SER A 175 7.38 26.73 -4.21
C SER A 175 7.54 25.84 -2.97
N ASP A 176 8.66 25.11 -2.90
CA ASP A 176 8.84 24.07 -1.90
C ASP A 176 8.87 24.62 -0.47
N GLY A 177 9.42 25.81 -0.27
CA GLY A 177 9.49 26.47 1.05
C GLY A 177 8.14 26.81 1.67
N GLN A 178 7.09 26.97 0.86
CA GLN A 178 5.80 27.49 1.35
C GLN A 178 4.97 26.47 2.12
N PHE A 179 5.07 25.18 1.81
CA PHE A 179 4.25 24.13 2.43
C PHE A 179 5.02 23.25 3.42
N ILE A 180 6.35 23.36 3.50
CA ILE A 180 7.18 22.55 4.42
C ILE A 180 6.70 22.73 5.86
N PHE A 181 6.35 23.96 6.26
CA PHE A 181 5.82 24.25 7.59
C PHE A 181 4.46 23.59 7.83
N GLU A 182 3.55 23.63 6.85
CA GLU A 182 2.23 22.99 6.95
C GLU A 182 2.36 21.46 7.06
N LEU A 183 3.28 20.86 6.29
CA LEU A 183 3.57 19.43 6.33
C LEU A 183 4.15 19.01 7.70
N LEU A 184 5.01 19.84 8.30
CA LEU A 184 5.62 19.56 9.59
C LEU A 184 4.65 19.79 10.78
N GLU A 185 3.79 20.81 10.71
CA GLU A 185 2.81 21.11 11.76
C GLU A 185 1.76 20.01 11.89
N LYS A 186 1.36 19.40 10.77
CA LYS A 186 0.39 18.29 10.74
C LYS A 186 1.03 16.92 10.97
N SER A 187 2.36 16.84 10.89
CA SER A 187 3.09 15.59 11.01
C SER A 187 3.23 15.15 12.47
N PRO A 188 3.18 13.83 12.75
CA PRO A 188 3.51 13.30 14.06
C PRO A 188 4.93 13.65 14.53
N LEU A 189 5.83 14.09 13.64
CA LEU A 189 7.22 14.49 13.96
C LEU A 189 7.39 15.93 14.47
N TYR A 190 6.32 16.68 14.72
CA TYR A 190 6.42 18.07 15.20
C TYR A 190 7.35 18.25 16.41
N HIS A 191 7.44 17.25 17.27
CA HIS A 191 8.28 17.26 18.47
C HIS A 191 9.81 17.23 18.21
N LEU A 192 10.25 16.90 16.99
CA LEU A 192 11.67 16.87 16.60
C LEU A 192 12.21 18.24 16.15
N GLN A 193 11.40 19.31 16.17
CA GLN A 193 11.82 20.66 15.78
C GLN A 193 12.59 21.43 16.87
N ARG A 194 13.09 20.77 17.92
CA ARG A 194 13.88 21.40 18.99
C ARG A 194 15.37 21.21 18.82
#